data_AF-A0A1Z8PYR8-F1
#
_entry.id   AF-A0A1Z8PYR8-F1
#
_cell.length_a   1.000
_cell.length_b   1.000
_cell.length_c   1.000
_cell.angle_alpha   90.00
_cell.angle_beta   90.00
_cell.angle_gamma   90.00
#
_symmetry.space_group_name_H-M   'P 1'
#
loop_
_entity.id
_entity.type
_entity.pdbx_description
1 polymer ?
#
loop_
_entity_poly.entity_id
_entity_poly.type
_entity_poly.pdbx_seq_one_letter_code
_entity_poly.pdbx_strand_id
1 'polypeptide(L)' 'MSEKTTFLNDFPLDSPQPADTVVEALAARGVLGGVPVSRLIPDGGFENYLLVAATETCAAEDIAAYAAALEEVLS' A
#
# COMPACT_ATOMS: atom_id res chain seq x y z
N MET A 1 26.12 17.97 -5.96
CA MET A 1 24.66 17.83 -6.01
C MET A 1 24.26 17.31 -4.63
N SER A 2 23.46 18.06 -3.87
CA SER A 2 22.99 17.60 -2.57
C SER A 2 21.92 16.54 -2.81
N GLU A 3 22.20 15.28 -2.50
CA GLU A 3 21.18 14.22 -2.48
C GLU A 3 20.16 14.57 -1.40
N LYS A 4 18.95 14.92 -1.84
CA LYS A 4 17.85 15.20 -0.93
C LYS A 4 17.17 13.87 -0.62
N THR A 5 17.53 13.26 0.51
CA THR A 5 16.77 12.14 1.06
C THR A 5 15.35 12.63 1.28
N THR A 6 14.40 12.07 0.52
CA THR A 6 13.00 12.44 0.66
C THR A 6 12.38 11.46 1.64
N PHE A 7 11.94 11.97 2.79
CA PHE A 7 11.15 11.20 3.74
C PHE A 7 9.70 11.28 3.27
N LEU A 8 9.22 10.24 2.61
CA LEU A 8 7.79 10.06 2.30
C LEU A 8 7.24 9.04 3.29
N ASN A 9 6.37 9.52 4.16
CA ASN A 9 5.53 8.66 4.98
C ASN A 9 4.58 7.82 4.10
N ASP A 10 4.13 8.40 2.99
CA ASP A 10 3.15 7.82 2.09
C ASP A 10 3.78 7.53 0.74
N PHE A 11 3.60 6.32 0.22
CA PHE A 11 4.12 5.94 -1.08
C PHE A 11 3.15 4.99 -1.82
N PRO A 12 3.06 5.11 -3.16
CA PRO A 12 2.26 4.20 -3.95
C PRO A 12 3.01 2.88 -4.19
N LEU A 13 2.29 1.77 -4.04
CA LEU A 13 2.69 0.45 -4.50
C LEU A 13 1.98 0.15 -5.83
N ASP A 14 2.73 -0.34 -6.81
CA ASP A 14 2.20 -0.84 -8.08
C ASP A 14 1.95 -2.34 -7.94
N SER A 15 0.67 -2.74 -7.95
CA SER A 15 0.24 -4.12 -7.75
C SER A 15 -0.03 -4.82 -9.09
N PRO A 16 0.27 -6.13 -9.23
CA PRO A 16 -0.13 -6.91 -10.41
C PRO A 16 -1.65 -7.09 -10.54
N GLN A 17 -2.42 -6.73 -9.51
CA GLN A 17 -3.87 -6.86 -9.43
C GLN A 17 -4.51 -5.52 -9.02
N PRO A 18 -5.81 -5.28 -9.33
CA PRO A 18 -6.53 -4.08 -8.91
C PRO A 18 -6.42 -3.83 -7.40
N ALA A 19 -6.06 -2.61 -7.00
CA ALA A 19 -5.76 -2.25 -5.63
C ALA A 19 -6.98 -2.34 -4.70
N ASP A 20 -8.19 -2.17 -5.23
CA ASP A 20 -9.44 -2.39 -4.50
C ASP A 20 -9.60 -3.86 -4.08
N THR A 21 -9.31 -4.79 -4.99
CA THR A 21 -9.35 -6.23 -4.75
C THR A 21 -8.33 -6.62 -3.69
N VAL A 22 -7.11 -6.08 -3.76
CA VAL A 22 -6.06 -6.30 -2.76
C VAL A 22 -6.49 -5.79 -1.38
N VAL A 23 -7.06 -4.59 -1.30
CA VAL A 23 -7.52 -4.00 -0.02
C VAL A 23 -8.64 -4.80 0.62
N GLU A 24 -9.62 -5.27 -0.16
CA GLU A 24 -10.70 -6.12 0.37
C GLU A 24 -10.16 -7.48 0.84
N ALA A 25 -9.21 -8.08 0.12
CA ALA A 25 -8.57 -9.33 0.52
C ALA A 25 -7.77 -9.19 1.82
N LEU A 26 -7.04 -8.09 2.01
CA LEU A 26 -6.34 -7.78 3.27
C LEU A 26 -7.34 -7.51 4.40
N ALA A 27 -8.42 -6.79 4.13
CA ALA A 27 -9.45 -6.49 5.12
C ALA A 27 -10.14 -7.76 5.65
N ALA A 28 -10.37 -8.77 4.78
CA ALA A 28 -10.90 -10.07 5.19
C ALA A 28 -9.97 -10.81 6.19
N ARG A 29 -8.70 -10.42 6.25
CA ARG A 29 -7.68 -10.94 7.18
C ARG A 29 -7.44 -10.03 8.38
N GLY A 30 -8.22 -8.95 8.52
CA GLY A 30 -8.07 -7.95 9.58
C GLY A 30 -6.89 -7.00 9.39
N VAL A 31 -6.34 -6.90 8.18
CA VAL A 31 -5.20 -6.02 7.85
C VAL A 31 -5.71 -4.81 7.06
N LEU A 32 -5.36 -3.60 7.49
CA LEU A 32 -5.66 -2.39 6.74
C LEU A 32 -4.65 -2.24 5.60
N GLY A 33 -5.12 -2.44 4.36
CA GLY A 33 -4.28 -2.46 3.16
C GLY A 33 -3.79 -1.10 2.65
N GLY A 34 -4.34 0.01 3.12
CA GLY A 34 -4.12 1.33 2.53
C GLY A 34 -5.28 1.79 1.65
N VAL A 35 -5.02 2.72 0.74
CA VAL A 35 -6.06 3.39 -0.07
C VAL A 35 -5.86 3.09 -1.56
N PRO A 36 -6.83 2.49 -2.26
CA PRO A 36 -6.78 2.36 -3.71
C PRO A 36 -6.75 3.75 -4.35
N VAL A 37 -5.73 4.05 -5.16
CA VAL A 37 -5.54 5.39 -5.75
C VAL A 37 -6.68 5.74 -6.72
N SER A 38 -7.29 4.74 -7.37
CA SER A 38 -8.50 4.92 -8.17
C SER A 38 -9.67 5.55 -7.40
N ARG A 39 -9.74 5.41 -6.06
CA ARG A 39 -10.77 6.14 -5.27
C ARG A 39 -10.50 7.64 -5.18
N LEU A 40 -9.24 8.05 -5.26
CA LEU A 40 -8.81 9.44 -5.24
C LEU A 40 -8.81 10.06 -6.64
N ILE A 41 -8.52 9.24 -7.66
CA ILE A 41 -8.41 9.65 -9.06
C ILE A 41 -9.14 8.63 -9.96
N PRO A 42 -10.49 8.67 -10.04
CA PRO A 42 -11.32 7.62 -10.66
C PRO A 42 -11.08 7.36 -12.15
N ASP A 43 -10.53 8.33 -12.88
CA ASP A 43 -10.27 8.24 -14.32
C ASP A 43 -8.78 8.46 -14.64
N GLY A 44 -7.90 8.19 -13.67
CA GLY A 44 -6.46 8.45 -13.77
C GLY A 44 -5.61 7.31 -14.33
N GLY A 45 -6.19 6.13 -14.56
CA GLY A 45 -5.43 4.93 -14.92
C GLY A 45 -4.60 4.37 -13.76
N PHE A 46 -5.14 4.47 -12.54
CA PHE A 46 -4.45 4.09 -11.30
C PHE A 46 -5.12 2.91 -10.57
N GLU A 47 -5.79 2.03 -11.31
CA GLU A 47 -6.59 0.93 -10.76
C GLU A 47 -5.74 -0.05 -9.95
N ASN A 48 -4.47 -0.19 -10.31
CA ASN A 48 -3.50 -1.09 -9.67
C ASN A 48 -2.64 -0.42 -8.59
N TYR A 49 -2.80 0.88 -8.36
CA TYR A 49 -1.96 1.60 -7.41
C TYR A 49 -2.61 1.65 -6.03
N LEU A 50 -1.86 1.21 -5.03
CA LEU A 50 -2.24 1.21 -3.63
C LEU A 50 -1.39 2.21 -2.85
N LEU A 51 -1.99 3.25 -2.29
CA LEU A 51 -1.30 4.21 -1.44
C LEU A 51 -1.20 3.67 -0.02
N VAL A 52 0.03 3.52 0.48
CA VAL A 52 0.32 3.02 1.84
C VAL A 52 1.07 4.09 2.62
N ALA A 53 0.77 4.16 3.92
CA ALA A 53 1.43 5.06 4.86
C ALA A 53 2.23 4.25 5.88
N ALA A 54 3.47 4.64 6.14
CA ALA A 54 4.34 4.09 7.18
C ALA A 54 4.91 5.23 8.02
N THR A 55 4.33 5.42 9.21
CA THR A 55 4.70 6.51 10.13
C THR A 55 5.86 6.13 11.01
N GLU A 56 6.45 7.13 11.67
CA GLU A 56 7.49 6.95 12.68
C GLU A 56 7.04 6.08 13.85
N THR A 57 5.72 5.87 14.01
CA THR A 57 5.14 5.02 15.05
C THR A 57 4.88 3.58 14.61
N CYS A 58 5.08 3.24 13.33
CA CYS A 58 4.98 1.86 12.85
C CYS A 58 6.21 1.07 13.32
N ALA A 59 5.99 -0.03 14.04
CA ALA A 59 7.08 -0.92 14.42
C ALA A 59 7.58 -1.71 13.20
N ALA A 60 8.83 -2.15 13.23
CA ALA A 60 9.39 -2.95 12.13
C ALA A 60 8.64 -4.27 11.96
N GLU A 61 8.16 -4.83 13.06
CA GLU A 61 7.35 -6.04 13.11
C GLU A 61 5.97 -5.85 12.46
N ASP A 62 5.35 -4.68 12.63
CA ASP A 62 4.07 -4.36 11.98
C ASP A 62 4.25 -4.26 10.45
N ILE A 63 5.34 -3.64 10.00
CA ILE A 63 5.68 -3.53 8.57
C ILE A 63 5.94 -4.92 7.99
N ALA A 64 6.67 -5.78 8.71
CA ALA A 64 6.93 -7.16 8.27
C ALA A 64 5.64 -7.98 8.19
N ALA A 65 4.76 -7.86 9.19
CA ALA A 65 3.45 -8.54 9.19
C ALA A 65 2.56 -8.06 8.04
N TYR A 66 2.53 -6.75 7.77
CA TYR A 66 1.84 -6.18 6.62
C TYR A 66 2.39 -6.72 5.30
N ALA A 67 3.71 -6.72 5.12
CA ALA A 67 4.36 -7.20 3.90
C ALA A 67 4.06 -8.68 3.64
N ALA A 68 4.12 -9.52 4.67
CA ALA A 68 3.78 -10.95 4.55
C ALA A 68 2.31 -11.17 4.17
N ALA A 69 1.39 -10.43 4.82
CA ALA A 69 -0.03 -10.51 4.49
C ALA A 69 -0.31 -10.06 3.04
N LEU A 70 0.38 -9.02 2.57
CA LEU A 70 0.29 -8.51 1.21
C LEU A 70 0.85 -9.51 0.19
N GLU A 71 2.03 -10.11 0.45
CA GLU A 71 2.62 -11.12 -0.42
C GLU A 71 1.71 -12.32 -0.62
N GLU A 72 1.07 -12.80 0.45
CA GLU A 72 0.11 -13.90 0.38
C GLU A 72 -1.17 -13.56 -0.39
N VAL A 73 -1.60 -12.29 -0.41
CA VAL A 73 -2.75 -11.83 -1.20
C VAL A 73 -2.39 -11.69 -2.69
N LEU A 74 -1.14 -11.34 -2.99
CA LEU A 74 -0.66 -11.11 -4.35
C LEU A 74 -0.19 -12.36 -5.08
N SER A 75 0.10 -13.45 -4.34
CA SER A 75 0.52 -14.76 -4.86
C SER A 75 -0.65 -15.58 -5.40
#